data_AF-A0A653V848-F1
#
_entry.id   AF-A0A653V848-F1
#
_cell.length_a   1.000
_cell.length_b   1.000
_cell.length_c   1.000
_cell.angle_alpha   90.00
_cell.angle_beta   90.00
_cell.angle_gamma   90.00
#
_symmetry.space_group_name_H-M   'P 1'
#
loop_
_entity.id
_entity.type
_entity.pdbx_description
1 polymer ?
#
loop_
_entity_poly.entity_id
_entity_poly.type
_entity_poly.pdbx_seq_one_letter_code
_entity_poly.pdbx_strand_id
1 'polypeptide(L)'
;MSLDQRFEKFLLSLPSVEGIDSIELDYVDRKSKKADYLAMGRKFVIEQKCINEDQAGKIQIEVEKYANTEDYPVFYGKRDLNLVLEKLPNRDEVKRKIYSRVTKMLESYLRQADKQIESTQALFNLKESCGVLLILNDKVKVLSPEVVTTRIQQRLNEKRDDFPRFKNIDYVIFVSETHNVKGVPVIVVIEGAYASSKSSEISEHLLLNSFLGAIQWRRMSGVSGCRCLR
;
A
#
# COMPACT_ATOMS: atom_id res chain seq x y z
N MET A 1 -6.52 -9.91 14.83
CA MET A 1 -5.20 -9.66 14.22
C MET A 1 -5.43 -8.78 13.01
N SER A 2 -4.81 -7.61 12.97
CA SER A 2 -4.99 -6.63 11.89
C SER A 2 -4.31 -7.09 10.58
N LEU A 3 -4.58 -6.42 9.46
CA LEU A 3 -3.94 -6.75 8.18
C LEU A 3 -2.41 -6.59 8.24
N ASP A 4 -1.91 -5.53 8.85
CA ASP A 4 -0.47 -5.27 9.05
C ASP A 4 0.21 -6.40 9.82
N GLN A 5 -0.34 -6.82 10.97
CA GLN A 5 0.21 -7.94 11.74
C GLN A 5 0.21 -9.26 10.96
N ARG A 6 -0.82 -9.50 10.14
CA ARG A 6 -0.90 -10.72 9.32
C ARG A 6 0.12 -10.69 8.19
N PHE A 7 0.32 -9.53 7.58
CA PHE A 7 1.29 -9.36 6.51
C PHE A 7 2.72 -9.45 7.03
N GLU A 8 3.01 -8.84 8.19
CA GLU A 8 4.29 -8.97 8.88
C GLU A 8 4.61 -10.43 9.19
N LYS A 9 3.68 -11.15 9.83
CA LYS A 9 3.86 -12.58 10.14
C LYS A 9 4.10 -13.42 8.88
N PHE A 10 3.41 -13.10 7.78
CA PHE A 10 3.63 -13.75 6.50
C PHE A 10 5.03 -13.46 5.96
N LEU A 11 5.44 -12.19 5.89
CA LEU A 11 6.76 -11.79 5.40
C LEU A 11 7.87 -12.45 6.19
N LEU A 12 7.82 -12.39 7.53
CA LEU A 12 8.83 -12.99 8.41
C LEU A 12 8.84 -14.52 8.39
N SER A 13 7.81 -15.17 7.82
CA SER A 13 7.83 -16.62 7.61
C SER A 13 8.64 -17.05 6.38
N LEU A 14 9.01 -16.10 5.51
CA LEU A 14 9.78 -16.37 4.31
C LEU A 14 11.28 -16.49 4.65
N PRO A 15 12.00 -17.52 4.17
CA PRO A 15 13.38 -17.82 4.59
C PRO A 15 14.42 -16.71 4.38
N SER A 16 14.15 -15.74 3.51
CA SER A 16 15.10 -14.70 3.12
C SER A 16 14.60 -13.29 3.46
N VAL A 17 13.68 -13.18 4.42
CA VAL A 17 13.17 -11.90 4.93
C VAL A 17 13.67 -11.68 6.35
N GLU A 18 14.16 -10.46 6.59
CA GLU A 18 14.64 -9.98 7.88
C GLU A 18 13.78 -8.78 8.31
N GLY A 19 13.26 -8.79 9.53
CA GLY A 19 12.68 -7.58 10.13
C GLY A 19 13.79 -6.69 10.66
N ILE A 20 13.86 -5.43 10.21
CA ILE A 20 14.99 -4.54 10.53
C ILE A 20 15.09 -4.26 12.03
N ASP A 21 13.97 -4.21 12.74
CA ASP A 21 13.93 -4.04 14.20
C ASP A 21 14.60 -5.19 14.98
N SER A 22 14.76 -6.36 14.35
CA SER A 22 15.46 -7.52 14.94
C SER A 22 16.96 -7.52 14.70
N ILE A 23 17.47 -6.64 13.83
CA ILE A 23 18.89 -6.53 13.52
C ILE A 23 19.59 -5.71 14.61
N GLU A 24 20.67 -6.26 15.16
CA GLU A 24 21.48 -5.55 16.15
C GLU A 24 22.23 -4.39 15.47
N LEU A 25 21.91 -3.18 15.89
CA LEU A 25 22.50 -1.93 15.40
C LEU A 25 23.04 -1.09 16.55
N ASP A 26 23.97 -0.19 16.24
CA ASP A 26 24.46 0.81 17.18
C ASP A 26 23.35 1.78 17.60
N TYR A 27 23.49 2.39 18.78
CA TYR A 27 22.47 3.28 19.36
C TYR A 27 22.06 4.43 18.42
N VAL A 28 23.03 5.02 17.72
CA VAL A 28 22.80 6.12 16.77
C VAL A 28 21.94 5.63 15.62
N ASP A 29 22.26 4.45 15.09
CA ASP A 29 21.51 3.86 13.99
C ASP A 29 20.13 3.43 14.43
N ARG A 30 19.93 2.86 15.61
CA ARG A 30 18.57 2.52 16.11
C ARG A 30 17.61 3.71 16.13
N LYS A 31 18.10 4.95 16.22
CA LYS A 31 17.27 6.16 16.21
C LYS A 31 16.94 6.69 14.82
N SER A 32 17.65 6.27 13.77
CA SER A 32 17.31 6.73 12.41
C SER A 32 16.08 6.00 11.88
N LYS A 33 15.27 6.71 11.09
CA LYS A 33 14.08 6.12 10.47
C LYS A 33 14.52 5.16 9.36
N LYS A 34 14.08 3.92 9.45
CA LYS A 34 14.41 2.85 8.51
C LYS A 34 13.16 2.27 7.89
N ALA A 35 13.37 1.46 6.86
CA ALA A 35 12.40 0.53 6.35
C ALA A 35 12.08 -0.56 7.37
N ASP A 36 11.01 -1.31 7.15
CA ASP A 36 10.58 -2.37 8.06
C ASP A 36 11.30 -3.69 7.77
N TYR A 37 11.58 -3.99 6.49
CA TYR A 37 12.12 -5.30 6.10
C TYR A 37 13.25 -5.22 5.06
N LEU A 38 14.13 -6.21 5.14
CA LEU A 38 15.05 -6.59 4.06
C LEU A 38 14.60 -7.95 3.51
N ALA A 39 14.62 -8.14 2.19
CA ALA A 39 14.20 -9.39 1.56
C ALA A 39 15.15 -9.89 0.46
N MET A 40 15.09 -11.20 0.20
CA MET A 40 15.86 -11.91 -0.84
C MET A 40 17.36 -11.66 -0.75
N GLY A 41 17.94 -11.90 0.43
CA GLY A 41 19.37 -11.62 0.66
C GLY A 41 19.68 -10.13 0.55
N ARG A 42 18.76 -9.28 1.07
CA ARG A 42 18.86 -7.82 1.09
C ARG A 42 18.88 -7.15 -0.29
N LYS A 43 18.43 -7.86 -1.33
CA LYS A 43 18.16 -7.29 -2.66
C LYS A 43 16.95 -6.36 -2.65
N PHE A 44 16.05 -6.50 -1.68
CA PHE A 44 14.90 -5.61 -1.50
C PHE A 44 14.92 -4.93 -0.14
N VAL A 45 14.52 -3.66 -0.14
CA VAL A 45 14.26 -2.85 1.04
C VAL A 45 12.79 -2.47 1.02
N ILE A 46 12.02 -2.94 2.01
CA ILE A 46 10.55 -2.84 2.00
C ILE A 46 10.08 -1.97 3.16
N GLU A 47 9.40 -0.87 2.85
CA GLU A 47 8.64 -0.05 3.80
C GLU A 47 7.16 -0.41 3.73
N GLN A 48 6.54 -0.70 4.87
CA GLN A 48 5.13 -1.03 5.01
C GLN A 48 4.33 0.17 5.57
N LYS A 49 3.28 0.56 4.86
CA LYS A 49 2.28 1.54 5.33
C LYS A 49 0.90 0.91 5.37
N CYS A 50 0.30 0.88 6.56
CA CYS A 50 -1.09 0.47 6.75
C CYS A 50 -2.01 1.69 6.86
N ILE A 51 -3.12 1.66 6.13
CA ILE A 51 -4.15 2.70 6.23
C ILE A 51 -4.98 2.41 7.48
N ASN A 52 -4.66 3.12 8.55
CA ASN A 52 -5.22 2.85 9.88
C ASN A 52 -6.63 3.45 10.08
N GLU A 53 -7.27 3.06 11.18
CA GLU A 53 -8.65 3.48 11.52
C GLU A 53 -8.78 4.99 11.72
N ASP A 54 -7.75 5.70 12.20
CA ASP A 54 -7.79 7.15 12.33
C ASP A 54 -7.80 7.86 10.96
N GLN A 55 -7.01 7.36 10.01
CA GLN A 55 -6.97 7.89 8.65
C GLN A 55 -8.26 7.53 7.89
N ALA A 56 -8.75 6.30 8.08
CA ALA A 56 -10.05 5.88 7.59
C ALA A 56 -11.18 6.73 8.16
N GLY A 57 -11.18 6.97 9.47
CA GLY A 57 -12.15 7.78 10.20
C GLY A 57 -12.14 9.24 9.75
N LYS A 58 -10.97 9.85 9.53
CA LYS A 58 -10.87 11.21 8.98
C LYS A 58 -11.41 11.33 7.55
N ILE A 59 -11.32 10.27 6.75
CA ILE A 59 -11.90 10.22 5.41
C ILE A 59 -13.43 10.01 5.51
N GLN A 60 -13.85 9.10 6.39
CA GLN A 60 -15.25 8.74 6.63
C GLN A 60 -16.06 9.90 7.23
N ILE A 61 -15.52 10.63 8.21
CA ILE A 61 -16.15 11.82 8.81
C ILE A 61 -16.47 12.89 7.76
N GLU A 62 -15.59 13.08 6.76
CA GLU A 62 -15.89 14.04 5.69
C GLU A 62 -17.03 13.60 4.79
N VAL A 63 -17.25 12.30 4.63
CA VAL A 63 -18.42 11.75 3.93
C VAL A 63 -19.67 11.93 4.79
N GLU A 64 -19.56 11.65 6.09
CA GLU A 64 -20.67 11.68 7.05
C GLU A 64 -21.15 13.09 7.42
N LYS A 65 -20.34 14.13 7.24
CA LYS A 65 -20.79 15.53 7.36
C LYS A 65 -21.95 15.87 6.43
N TYR A 66 -22.10 15.13 5.33
CA TYR A 66 -23.17 15.28 4.37
C TYR A 66 -24.32 14.28 4.63
N ALA A 67 -24.25 13.47 5.71
CA ALA A 67 -25.26 12.47 6.06
C ALA A 67 -26.56 13.05 6.65
N ASN A 68 -26.52 14.28 7.16
CA ASN A 68 -27.66 14.93 7.82
C ASN A 68 -28.40 15.93 6.92
N THR A 69 -28.09 16.00 5.62
CA THR A 69 -28.89 16.79 4.67
C THR A 69 -30.15 16.04 4.28
N GLU A 70 -31.29 16.72 4.09
CA GLU A 70 -32.56 16.07 3.71
C GLU A 70 -32.45 15.21 2.44
N ASP A 71 -31.52 15.54 1.55
CA ASP A 71 -31.23 14.79 0.32
C ASP A 71 -30.24 13.63 0.50
N TYR A 72 -29.85 13.28 1.74
CA TYR A 72 -28.90 12.20 1.96
C TYR A 72 -29.55 10.84 1.70
N PRO A 73 -29.01 9.99 0.80
CA PRO A 73 -29.66 8.74 0.46
C PRO A 73 -29.53 7.75 1.62
N VAL A 74 -30.66 7.20 2.06
CA VAL A 74 -30.70 6.14 3.06
C VAL A 74 -30.18 4.85 2.43
N PHE A 75 -29.01 4.38 2.86
CA PHE A 75 -28.44 3.10 2.43
C PHE A 75 -28.45 2.08 3.58
N TYR A 76 -29.02 0.90 3.32
CA TYR A 76 -28.91 -0.29 4.17
C TYR A 76 -27.79 -1.20 3.63
N GLY A 77 -26.72 -1.41 4.42
CA GLY A 77 -25.60 -2.31 4.09
C GLY A 77 -24.24 -1.64 3.86
N LYS A 78 -23.25 -2.44 3.41
CA LYS A 78 -21.86 -2.01 3.12
C LYS A 78 -21.83 -1.04 1.91
N ARG A 79 -21.95 0.27 2.17
CA ARG A 79 -22.01 1.36 1.17
C ARG A 79 -20.85 1.35 0.17
N ASP A 80 -21.14 1.53 -1.11
CA ASP A 80 -20.18 1.93 -2.15
C ASP A 80 -20.15 3.46 -2.18
N LEU A 81 -18.99 4.05 -1.91
CA LEU A 81 -18.88 5.49 -1.80
C LEU A 81 -19.16 6.20 -3.13
N ASN A 82 -18.90 5.58 -4.28
CA ASN A 82 -19.22 6.18 -5.57
C ASN A 82 -20.74 6.37 -5.73
N LEU A 83 -21.53 5.37 -5.32
CA LEU A 83 -22.99 5.44 -5.32
C LEU A 83 -23.55 6.44 -4.30
N VAL A 84 -22.84 6.64 -3.19
CA VAL A 84 -23.17 7.70 -2.21
C VAL A 84 -22.88 9.08 -2.80
N LEU A 85 -21.71 9.27 -3.41
CA LEU A 85 -21.25 10.55 -3.97
C LEU A 85 -22.11 10.99 -5.16
N GLU A 86 -22.58 10.07 -6.01
CA GLU A 86 -23.45 10.39 -7.15
C GLU A 86 -24.77 11.04 -6.77
N LYS A 87 -25.27 10.73 -5.56
CA LYS A 87 -26.58 11.19 -5.08
C LYS A 87 -26.49 12.40 -4.15
N LEU A 88 -25.30 12.96 -3.90
CA LEU A 88 -25.15 14.15 -3.08
C LEU A 88 -25.40 15.44 -3.90
N PRO A 89 -26.17 16.42 -3.39
CA PRO A 89 -26.43 17.67 -4.11
C PRO A 89 -25.15 18.50 -4.37
N ASN A 90 -24.13 18.39 -3.51
CA ASN A 90 -22.82 19.05 -3.64
C ASN A 90 -21.68 18.10 -4.08
N ARG A 91 -22.02 17.05 -4.84
CA ARG A 91 -21.11 15.92 -5.17
C ARG A 91 -19.69 16.32 -5.53
N ASP A 92 -19.50 17.35 -6.36
CA ASP A 92 -18.19 17.70 -6.89
C ASP A 92 -17.28 18.32 -5.83
N GLU A 93 -17.84 19.11 -4.92
CA GLU A 93 -17.07 19.69 -3.82
C GLU A 93 -16.66 18.63 -2.80
N VAL A 94 -17.59 17.74 -2.43
CA VAL A 94 -17.35 16.63 -1.50
C VAL A 94 -16.29 15.68 -2.07
N LYS A 95 -16.46 15.31 -3.34
CA LYS A 95 -15.52 14.46 -4.09
C LYS A 95 -14.12 15.08 -4.13
N ARG A 96 -13.99 16.39 -4.41
CA ARG A 96 -12.70 17.10 -4.37
C ARG A 96 -12.04 17.06 -2.99
N LYS A 97 -12.78 17.29 -1.90
CA LYS A 97 -12.23 17.27 -0.54
C LYS A 97 -11.71 15.89 -0.15
N ILE A 98 -12.47 14.84 -0.43
CA ILE A 98 -12.08 13.46 -0.16
C ILE A 98 -10.82 13.09 -0.95
N TYR A 99 -10.82 13.35 -2.26
CA TYR A 99 -9.64 13.08 -3.09
C TYR A 99 -8.42 13.89 -2.67
N SER A 100 -8.59 15.14 -2.24
CA SER A 100 -7.48 15.95 -1.72
C SER A 100 -6.84 15.28 -0.49
N ARG A 101 -7.64 14.77 0.44
CA ARG A 101 -7.13 14.07 1.63
C ARG A 101 -6.44 12.75 1.28
N VAL A 102 -7.06 11.95 0.42
CA VAL A 102 -6.47 10.70 -0.10
C VAL A 102 -5.12 11.00 -0.76
N THR A 103 -5.06 12.01 -1.63
CA THR A 103 -3.84 12.38 -2.34
C THR A 103 -2.73 12.81 -1.37
N LYS A 104 -3.06 13.66 -0.38
CA LYS A 104 -2.10 14.09 0.65
C LYS A 104 -1.58 12.92 1.50
N MET A 105 -2.44 11.96 1.81
CA MET A 105 -2.05 10.76 2.55
C MET A 105 -1.08 9.89 1.74
N LEU A 106 -1.43 9.57 0.49
CA LEU A 106 -0.57 8.78 -0.41
C LEU A 106 0.76 9.48 -0.66
N GLU A 107 0.76 10.81 -0.87
CA GLU A 107 1.99 11.58 -1.00
C GLU A 107 2.85 11.53 0.28
N SER A 108 2.22 11.57 1.45
CA SER A 108 2.92 11.43 2.73
C SER A 108 3.57 10.07 2.88
N TYR A 109 2.91 8.99 2.43
CA TYR A 109 3.50 7.65 2.41
C TYR A 109 4.70 7.57 1.48
N LEU A 110 4.58 8.04 0.24
CA LEU A 110 5.67 8.07 -0.72
C LEU A 110 6.88 8.83 -0.17
N ARG A 111 6.67 10.03 0.39
CA ARG A 111 7.75 10.85 0.95
C ARG A 111 8.44 10.20 2.14
N GLN A 112 7.70 9.51 3.00
CA GLN A 112 8.29 8.83 4.16
C GLN A 112 9.07 7.59 3.72
N ALA A 113 8.47 6.77 2.87
CA ALA A 113 9.06 5.56 2.34
C ALA A 113 10.36 5.85 1.58
N ASP A 114 10.35 6.84 0.69
CA ASP A 114 11.55 7.21 -0.08
C ASP A 114 12.75 7.54 0.83
N LYS A 115 12.52 8.29 1.92
CA LYS A 115 13.56 8.60 2.91
C LYS A 115 13.98 7.40 3.75
N GLN A 116 13.04 6.57 4.17
CA GLN A 116 13.29 5.38 4.98
C GLN A 116 14.08 4.34 4.17
N ILE A 117 13.74 4.15 2.90
CA ILE A 117 14.46 3.30 1.97
C ILE A 117 15.88 3.84 1.75
N GLU A 118 16.04 5.13 1.41
CA GLU A 118 17.37 5.74 1.23
C GLU A 118 18.25 5.57 2.48
N SER A 119 17.70 5.85 3.66
CA SER A 119 18.44 5.70 4.93
C SER A 119 18.83 4.25 5.20
N THR A 120 17.98 3.29 4.83
CA THR A 120 18.25 1.86 5.03
C THR A 120 19.30 1.36 4.05
N GLN A 121 19.21 1.79 2.79
CA GLN A 121 20.20 1.49 1.76
C GLN A 121 21.58 2.02 2.13
N ALA A 122 21.64 3.25 2.67
CA ALA A 122 22.89 3.82 3.14
C ALA A 122 23.47 3.04 4.34
N LEU A 123 22.63 2.72 5.33
CA LEU A 123 23.03 2.02 6.55
C LEU A 123 23.63 0.64 6.28
N PHE A 124 23.00 -0.13 5.39
CA PHE A 124 23.43 -1.50 5.08
C PHE A 124 24.30 -1.60 3.81
N ASN A 125 24.71 -0.46 3.25
CA ASN A 125 25.48 -0.36 2.00
C ASN A 125 24.82 -1.12 0.81
N LEU A 126 23.50 -0.98 0.67
CA LEU A 126 22.66 -1.68 -0.32
C LEU A 126 22.33 -0.80 -1.54
N LYS A 127 23.35 -0.19 -2.15
CA LYS A 127 23.16 0.75 -3.28
C LYS A 127 22.46 0.14 -4.49
N GLU A 128 22.62 -1.17 -4.69
CA GLU A 128 21.99 -1.87 -5.80
C GLU A 128 20.63 -2.48 -5.46
N SER A 129 20.19 -2.40 -4.21
CA SER A 129 18.89 -2.95 -3.80
C SER A 129 17.73 -2.19 -4.41
N CYS A 130 16.61 -2.90 -4.50
CA CYS A 130 15.34 -2.38 -4.95
C CYS A 130 14.50 -1.88 -3.78
N GLY A 131 14.03 -0.64 -3.88
CA GLY A 131 13.14 -0.03 -2.90
C GLY A 131 11.67 -0.32 -3.19
N VAL A 132 10.96 -0.84 -2.20
CA VAL A 132 9.54 -1.21 -2.31
C VAL A 132 8.73 -0.50 -1.22
N LEU A 133 7.68 0.20 -1.65
CA LEU A 133 6.63 0.66 -0.75
C LEU A 133 5.44 -0.30 -0.80
N LEU A 134 5.16 -0.97 0.32
CA LEU A 134 3.99 -1.82 0.50
C LEU A 134 2.88 -1.04 1.21
N ILE A 135 1.74 -0.86 0.55
CA ILE A 135 0.56 -0.18 1.10
C ILE A 135 -0.55 -1.20 1.35
N LEU A 136 -1.04 -1.28 2.60
CA LEU A 136 -2.08 -2.21 3.04
C LEU A 136 -3.40 -1.47 3.32
N ASN A 137 -4.51 -1.96 2.75
CA ASN A 137 -5.86 -1.38 2.89
C ASN A 137 -6.95 -2.42 3.21
N ASP A 138 -7.31 -2.57 4.49
CA ASP A 138 -8.42 -3.40 4.98
C ASP A 138 -9.64 -2.61 5.46
N LYS A 139 -9.60 -1.26 5.44
CA LYS A 139 -10.67 -0.41 5.98
C LYS A 139 -11.32 0.54 4.97
N VAL A 140 -10.56 1.10 4.02
CA VAL A 140 -10.98 2.30 3.30
C VAL A 140 -11.45 1.99 1.88
N LYS A 141 -12.78 2.05 1.69
CA LYS A 141 -13.42 1.79 0.38
C LYS A 141 -13.18 2.84 -0.68
N VAL A 142 -12.93 4.10 -0.30
CA VAL A 142 -12.68 5.15 -1.31
C VAL A 142 -11.34 4.97 -2.01
N LEU A 143 -10.41 4.25 -1.38
CA LEU A 143 -9.12 3.91 -1.95
C LEU A 143 -9.29 2.70 -2.85
N SER A 144 -10.11 2.86 -3.89
CA SER A 144 -10.23 1.86 -4.93
C SER A 144 -8.86 1.66 -5.60
N PRO A 145 -8.58 0.45 -6.11
CA PRO A 145 -7.33 0.17 -6.80
C PRO A 145 -7.03 1.20 -7.90
N GLU A 146 -8.03 1.57 -8.70
CA GLU A 146 -7.92 2.59 -9.75
C GLU A 146 -7.49 3.95 -9.19
N VAL A 147 -8.16 4.46 -8.15
CA VAL A 147 -7.84 5.75 -7.53
C VAL A 147 -6.42 5.75 -6.98
N VAL A 148 -6.02 4.67 -6.30
CA VAL A 148 -4.67 4.54 -5.74
C VAL A 148 -3.63 4.53 -6.86
N THR A 149 -3.83 3.69 -7.88
CA THR A 149 -2.91 3.57 -9.01
C THR A 149 -2.72 4.89 -9.73
N THR A 150 -3.80 5.56 -10.14
CA THR A 150 -3.70 6.83 -10.86
C THR A 150 -2.96 7.89 -10.04
N ARG A 151 -3.25 7.98 -8.73
CA ARG A 151 -2.63 8.99 -7.87
C ARG A 151 -1.16 8.69 -7.58
N ILE A 152 -0.82 7.44 -7.34
CA ILE A 152 0.57 7.04 -7.09
C ILE A 152 1.40 7.23 -8.37
N GLN A 153 0.90 6.77 -9.53
CA GLN A 153 1.58 7.00 -10.81
C GLN A 153 1.80 8.48 -11.09
N GLN A 154 0.78 9.33 -10.86
CA GLN A 154 0.92 10.78 -11.01
C GLN A 154 2.08 11.32 -10.16
N ARG A 155 2.23 10.85 -8.92
CA ARG A 155 3.28 11.31 -8.00
C ARG A 155 4.66 10.73 -8.32
N LEU A 156 4.75 9.46 -8.71
CA LEU A 156 6.01 8.82 -9.10
C LEU A 156 6.61 9.45 -10.36
N ASN A 157 5.77 9.97 -11.26
CA ASN A 157 6.19 10.67 -12.47
C ASN A 157 6.62 12.13 -12.24
N GLU A 158 6.47 12.67 -11.02
CA GLU A 158 6.94 14.02 -10.71
C GLU A 158 8.47 14.07 -10.69
N LYS A 159 9.02 15.18 -11.19
CA LYS A 159 10.45 15.44 -11.17
C LYS A 159 10.80 16.56 -10.20
N ARG A 160 12.01 16.52 -9.67
CA ARG A 160 12.66 17.57 -8.90
C ARG A 160 14.10 17.69 -9.40
N ASP A 161 14.48 18.88 -9.88
CA ASP A 161 15.81 19.17 -10.40
C ASP A 161 16.25 18.13 -11.48
N ASP A 162 15.34 17.84 -12.43
CA ASP A 162 15.46 16.83 -13.51
C ASP A 162 15.45 15.35 -13.10
N PHE A 163 15.51 15.04 -11.81
CA PHE A 163 15.45 13.67 -11.30
C PHE A 163 14.04 13.29 -10.85
N PRO A 164 13.65 11.99 -10.90
CA PRO A 164 12.41 11.53 -10.28
C PRO A 164 12.34 11.93 -8.81
N ARG A 165 11.20 12.48 -8.38
CA ARG A 165 10.99 12.98 -7.01
C ARG A 165 11.13 11.88 -5.96
N PHE A 166 10.73 10.66 -6.29
CA PHE A 166 10.77 9.48 -5.42
C PHE A 166 11.71 8.42 -6.01
N LYS A 167 12.98 8.82 -6.21
CA LYS A 167 14.02 8.02 -6.89
C LYS A 167 14.35 6.70 -6.18
N ASN A 168 14.07 6.58 -4.89
CA ASN A 168 14.41 5.38 -4.11
C ASN A 168 13.25 4.38 -4.06
N ILE A 169 12.11 4.68 -4.71
CA ILE A 169 10.96 3.78 -4.80
C ILE A 169 10.91 3.21 -6.22
N ASP A 170 11.31 1.96 -6.36
CA ASP A 170 11.24 1.23 -7.63
C ASP A 170 9.86 0.60 -7.83
N TYR A 171 9.23 0.11 -6.75
CA TYR A 171 7.89 -0.46 -6.82
C TYR A 171 7.01 0.01 -5.68
N VAL A 172 5.73 0.18 -5.99
CA VAL A 172 4.67 0.27 -5.00
C VAL A 172 3.76 -0.94 -5.14
N ILE A 173 3.59 -1.68 -4.05
CA ILE A 173 2.66 -2.81 -3.97
C ILE A 173 1.48 -2.37 -3.12
N PHE A 174 0.30 -2.28 -3.72
CA PHE A 174 -0.94 -1.99 -3.02
C PHE A 174 -1.73 -3.28 -2.82
N VAL A 175 -2.01 -3.64 -1.56
CA VAL A 175 -2.84 -4.79 -1.19
C VAL A 175 -4.12 -4.28 -0.55
N SER A 176 -5.26 -4.61 -1.13
CA SER A 176 -6.56 -4.27 -0.57
C SER A 176 -7.40 -5.51 -0.30
N GLU A 177 -7.78 -5.70 0.96
CA GLU A 177 -8.84 -6.68 1.32
C GLU A 177 -10.23 -6.05 1.24
N THR A 178 -10.30 -4.72 1.32
CA THR A 178 -11.55 -3.97 1.13
C THR A 178 -12.13 -4.15 -0.27
N HIS A 179 -11.24 -4.24 -1.28
CA HIS A 179 -11.59 -4.49 -2.67
C HIS A 179 -11.17 -5.91 -3.01
N ASN A 180 -12.10 -6.75 -3.47
CA ASN A 180 -11.82 -8.14 -3.81
C ASN A 180 -12.56 -8.56 -5.08
N VAL A 181 -11.97 -9.52 -5.79
CA VAL A 181 -12.59 -10.18 -6.95
C VAL A 181 -12.88 -11.62 -6.55
N LYS A 182 -14.16 -11.98 -6.41
CA LYS A 182 -14.59 -13.32 -5.97
C LYS A 182 -13.94 -13.76 -4.65
N GLY A 183 -13.84 -12.85 -3.69
CA GLY A 183 -13.22 -13.10 -2.37
C GLY A 183 -11.70 -13.12 -2.37
N VAL A 184 -11.04 -12.79 -3.49
CA VAL A 184 -9.58 -12.65 -3.56
C VAL A 184 -9.20 -11.17 -3.41
N PRO A 185 -8.36 -10.80 -2.43
CA PRO A 185 -7.88 -9.43 -2.27
C PRO A 185 -7.26 -8.90 -3.57
N VAL A 186 -7.49 -7.63 -3.87
CA VAL A 186 -6.85 -6.98 -5.01
C VAL A 186 -5.41 -6.62 -4.64
N ILE A 187 -4.47 -7.02 -5.51
CA ILE A 187 -3.07 -6.63 -5.44
C ILE A 187 -2.75 -5.85 -6.70
N VAL A 188 -2.15 -4.66 -6.56
CA VAL A 188 -1.66 -3.87 -7.68
C VAL A 188 -0.19 -3.57 -7.48
N VAL A 189 0.59 -3.77 -8.54
CA VAL A 189 2.00 -3.40 -8.59
C VAL A 189 2.13 -2.18 -9.51
N ILE A 190 2.83 -1.15 -9.03
CA ILE A 190 3.05 0.09 -9.74
C ILE A 190 4.55 0.31 -9.84
N GLU A 191 5.04 0.49 -11.05
CA GLU A 191 6.45 0.74 -11.33
C GLU A 191 6.81 2.22 -11.11
N GLY A 192 7.93 2.44 -10.41
CA GLY A 192 8.61 3.71 -10.30
C GLY A 192 9.57 3.94 -11.46
N ALA A 193 10.21 5.12 -11.49
CA ALA A 193 11.00 5.57 -12.64
C ALA A 193 12.22 4.68 -12.95
N TYR A 194 12.74 3.96 -11.95
CA TYR A 194 13.91 3.07 -12.08
C TYR A 194 13.57 1.58 -11.98
N ALA A 195 12.28 1.22 -11.99
CA ALA A 195 11.84 -0.18 -11.92
C ALA A 195 12.50 -1.05 -13.01
N SER A 196 12.51 -0.54 -14.25
CA SER A 196 13.00 -1.25 -15.43
C SER A 196 14.51 -1.56 -15.38
N SER A 197 15.32 -0.67 -14.81
CA SER A 197 16.77 -0.89 -14.65
C SER A 197 17.10 -1.92 -13.57
N LYS A 198 16.12 -2.28 -12.73
CA LYS A 198 16.22 -3.32 -11.70
C LYS A 198 15.41 -4.58 -12.07
N SER A 199 14.74 -4.63 -13.23
CA SER A 199 13.56 -5.49 -13.47
C SER A 199 13.79 -6.97 -13.85
N SER A 200 14.95 -7.40 -14.34
CA SER A 200 15.07 -8.78 -14.86
C SER A 200 14.98 -9.85 -13.78
N GLU A 201 15.60 -9.66 -12.62
CA GLU A 201 15.47 -10.60 -11.48
C GLU A 201 14.21 -10.31 -10.63
N ILE A 202 13.68 -9.10 -10.69
CA ILE A 202 12.66 -8.60 -9.75
C ILE A 202 11.23 -8.92 -10.19
N SER A 203 10.94 -8.79 -11.49
CA SER A 203 9.61 -9.07 -12.03
C SER A 203 9.25 -10.56 -11.92
N GLU A 204 10.21 -11.46 -12.15
CA GLU A 204 10.00 -12.90 -11.97
C GLU A 204 9.68 -13.24 -10.51
N HIS A 205 10.44 -12.71 -9.55
CA HIS A 205 10.25 -13.04 -8.13
C HIS A 205 9.05 -12.36 -7.47
N LEU A 206 8.76 -11.09 -7.81
CA LEU A 206 7.56 -10.40 -7.33
C LEU A 206 6.30 -11.03 -7.92
N LEU A 207 6.27 -11.41 -9.20
CA LEU A 207 5.08 -11.99 -9.85
C LEU A 207 4.88 -13.48 -9.53
N LEU A 208 5.94 -14.30 -9.48
CA LEU A 208 5.83 -15.72 -9.11
C LEU A 208 5.38 -15.90 -7.65
N ASN A 209 5.87 -15.06 -6.73
CA ASN A 209 5.52 -15.16 -5.31
C ASN A 209 4.31 -14.31 -4.89
N SER A 210 3.91 -13.28 -5.64
CA SER A 210 2.63 -12.59 -5.37
C SER A 210 1.43 -13.43 -5.81
N PHE A 211 1.54 -14.20 -6.91
CA PHE A 211 0.51 -15.16 -7.31
C PHE A 211 0.46 -16.39 -6.38
N LEU A 212 1.60 -16.98 -6.01
CA LEU A 212 1.65 -18.09 -5.06
C LEU A 212 1.31 -17.64 -3.62
N GLY A 213 1.73 -16.44 -3.23
CA GLY A 213 1.39 -15.80 -1.96
C GLY A 213 -0.08 -15.46 -1.84
N ALA A 214 -0.77 -15.02 -2.90
CA ALA A 214 -2.22 -14.85 -2.89
C ALA A 214 -2.98 -16.18 -2.72
N ILE A 215 -2.45 -17.28 -3.27
CA ILE A 215 -3.00 -18.65 -3.11
C ILE A 215 -2.71 -19.20 -1.70
N GLN A 216 -1.55 -18.90 -1.11
CA GLN A 216 -1.16 -19.34 0.23
C GLN A 216 -1.79 -18.48 1.35
N TRP A 217 -1.98 -17.17 1.11
CA TRP A 217 -2.80 -16.27 1.91
C TRP A 217 -4.26 -16.73 1.98
N ARG A 218 -4.79 -17.30 0.89
CA ARG A 218 -6.11 -17.95 0.86
C ARG A 218 -6.22 -19.13 1.84
N ARG A 219 -5.13 -19.87 2.08
CA ARG A 219 -5.10 -20.97 3.07
C ARG A 219 -5.02 -20.46 4.51
N MET A 220 -4.38 -19.32 4.76
CA MET A 220 -4.21 -18.75 6.10
C MET A 220 -5.38 -17.87 6.56
N SER A 221 -6.20 -17.34 5.63
CA SER A 221 -7.34 -16.46 5.93
C SER A 221 -8.64 -17.20 6.31
N GLY A 222 -8.63 -18.53 6.43
CA GLY A 222 -9.73 -19.31 7.02
C GLY A 222 -11.04 -19.32 6.20
N VAL A 223 -11.01 -18.97 4.91
CA VAL A 223 -12.20 -19.03 4.06
C VAL A 223 -12.47 -20.47 3.62
N SER A 224 -13.21 -21.21 4.45
CA SER A 224 -13.78 -22.51 4.12
C SER A 224 -14.94 -22.35 3.15
N GLY A 225 -14.70 -22.56 1.85
CA GLY A 225 -15.82 -22.64 0.90
C GLY A 225 -15.42 -22.42 -0.55
N CYS A 226 -14.91 -23.47 -1.20
CA CYS A 226 -15.46 -23.94 -2.48
C CYS A 226 -14.66 -25.15 -2.96
N ARG A 227 -15.37 -26.25 -3.22
CA ARG A 227 -14.83 -27.45 -3.85
C ARG A 227 -14.30 -27.08 -5.22
N CYS A 228 -13.08 -27.52 -5.53
CA CYS A 228 -12.59 -27.59 -6.89
C CYS A 228 -13.62 -28.38 -7.73
N LEU A 229 -14.26 -27.71 -8.68
CA LEU A 229 -14.83 -28.42 -9.82
C LEU A 229 -13.65 -28.95 -10.64
N ARG A 230 -13.70 -30.26 -10.88
CA ARG A 230 -12.76 -31.03 -11.69
C ARG A 230 -12.77 -30.55 -13.13
#